data_AF-A0A949ASC2-F1
#
_entry.id   AF-A0A949ASC2-F1
#
_cell.length_a   1.000
_cell.length_b   1.000
_cell.length_c   1.000
_cell.angle_alpha   90.00
_cell.angle_beta   90.00
_cell.angle_gamma   90.00
#
_symmetry.space_group_name_H-M   'P 1'
#
loop_
_entity.id
_entity.type
_entity.pdbx_description
1 polymer ?
#
loop_
_entity_poly.entity_id
_entity_poly.type
_entity_poly.pdbx_seq_one_letter_code
_entity_poly.pdbx_strand_id
1 'polypeptide(L)' 'VHDPENSCSVGDRVLIEECRPLSKNKRWRIMEVIEKAV' A
#
# COMPACT_ATOMS: atom_id res chain seq x y z
N VAL A 1 -4.59 -1.06 -3.84
CA VAL A 1 -3.37 -1.24 -3.04
C VAL A 1 -3.09 -2.72 -2.87
N HIS A 2 -1.86 -3.12 -3.13
CA HIS A 2 -1.38 -4.48 -2.90
C HIS A 2 -0.36 -4.43 -1.74
N ASP A 3 -0.70 -5.08 -0.64
CA ASP A 3 0.15 -5.31 0.53
C ASP A 3 0.30 -6.84 0.69
N PRO A 4 1.40 -7.45 0.25
CA PRO A 4 1.60 -8.90 0.35
C PRO A 4 1.97 -9.36 1.77
N GLU A 5 2.54 -8.50 2.61
CA GLU A 5 2.98 -8.86 3.97
C GLU A 5 2.03 -8.36 5.06
N ASN A 6 0.94 -7.68 4.68
CA ASN A 6 -0.07 -7.13 5.59
C ASN A 6 0.57 -6.28 6.70
N SER A 7 1.61 -5.53 6.34
CA SER A 7 2.46 -4.80 7.28
C SER A 7 1.86 -3.46 7.71
N CYS A 8 0.80 -3.01 7.04
CA CYS A 8 0.15 -1.74 7.29
C CYS A 8 -1.13 -1.93 8.11
N SER A 9 -1.27 -1.13 9.16
CA SER A 9 -2.48 -1.04 9.98
C SER A 9 -3.41 0.07 9.49
N VAL A 10 -4.69 -0.03 9.85
CA VAL A 10 -5.66 1.03 9.55
C VAL A 10 -5.29 2.29 10.34
N GLY A 11 -4.97 3.36 9.64
CA GLY A 11 -4.50 4.62 10.22
C GLY A 11 -3.09 5.01 9.79
N ASP A 12 -2.33 4.07 9.22
CA ASP A 12 -0.98 4.33 8.75
C ASP A 12 -0.98 5.20 7.48
N ARG A 13 -0.02 6.12 7.40
CA ARG A 13 0.26 6.86 6.17
C ARG A 13 1.31 6.10 5.37
N VAL A 14 0.89 5.63 4.20
CA VAL A 14 1.73 4.84 3.30
C VAL A 14 1.92 5.57 1.99
N LEU A 15 3.12 5.48 1.45
CA LEU A 15 3.46 5.96 0.11
C LEU A 15 3.16 4.85 -0.89
N ILE A 16 2.37 5.17 -1.91
CA ILE A 16 1.98 4.23 -2.96
C ILE A 16 2.49 4.71 -4.32
N GLU A 17 2.92 3.76 -5.16
CA GLU A 17 3.30 4.01 -6.55
C GLU A 17 2.30 3.36 -7.52
N GLU A 18 2.13 3.97 -8.69
CA GLU A 18 1.41 3.33 -9.79
C GLU A 18 2.27 2.19 -10.38
N CYS A 19 1.65 1.03 -10.53
CA CYS A 19 2.27 -0.14 -11.14
C CYS A 19 1.34 -0.70 -12.23
N ARG A 20 1.84 -1.66 -13.02
CA ARG A 20 1.00 -2.41 -13.97
C ARG A 20 -0.25 -2.95 -13.25
N PRO A 21 -1.39 -3.12 -13.94
CA PRO A 21 -2.61 -3.63 -13.34
C PRO A 21 -2.35 -5.00 -12.69
N LEU A 22 -2.47 -5.07 -11.36
CA LEU A 22 -2.33 -6.30 -10.58
C LEU A 22 -3.66 -7.05 -10.48
N SER A 23 -4.78 -6.35 -10.65
CA SER A 23 -6.13 -6.91 -10.68
C SER A 23 -7.07 -5.96 -11.40
N LYS A 24 -8.36 -6.32 -11.54
CA LYS A 24 -9.40 -5.51 -12.21
C LYS A 24 -9.41 -4.06 -11.71
N ASN A 25 -9.23 -3.85 -10.41
CA ASN A 25 -9.25 -2.53 -9.76
C ASN A 25 -7.93 -2.18 -9.04
N LYS A 26 -6.92 -3.05 -9.01
CA LYS A 26 -5.67 -2.80 -8.26
C LYS A 26 -4.55 -2.38 -9.22
N ARG A 27 -4.16 -1.11 -9.16
CA ARG A 27 -3.08 -0.49 -9.97
C ARG A 27 -1.98 0.17 -9.13
N TRP A 28 -2.04 -0.03 -7.82
CA TRP A 28 -1.21 0.70 -6.85
C TRP A 28 -0.47 -0.30 -5.97
N ARG A 29 0.84 -0.12 -5.81
CA ARG A 29 1.73 -0.88 -4.92
C ARG A 29 2.17 0.02 -3.76
N ILE A 30 2.33 -0.54 -2.56
CA ILE A 30 2.92 0.17 -1.42
C ILE A 30 4.43 0.19 -1.59
N MET A 31 5.03 1.38 -1.54
CA MET A 31 6.47 1.60 -1.58
C MET A 31 7.06 1.65 -0.17
N GLU A 32 6.47 2.45 0.72
CA GLU A 32 7.01 2.66 2.07
C GLU A 32 5.93 3.12 3.06
N VAL A 33 6.08 2.81 4.34
CA VAL A 33 5.21 3.29 5.43
C VAL A 33 5.86 4.52 6.06
N ILE A 34 5.23 5.69 5.93
CA ILE A 34 5.77 6.98 6.38
C ILE A 34 5.46 7.21 7.86
N GLU A 35 4.20 6.98 8.27
CA GLU A 35 3.79 7.07 9.67
C GLU A 35 2.97 5.84 10.04
N LYS A 36 3.36 5.18 11.13
CA LYS A 36 2.55 4.16 11.79
C LYS A 36 1.68 4.83 12.84
N ALA A 37 0.38 4.55 12.81
CA ALA A 37 -0.52 4.94 13.88
C ALA A 37 -0.15 4.13 15.15
N VAL A 38 0.08 4.85 16.26
CA VAL A 38 0.40 4.29 17.59
C VAL A 38 -0.87 3.82 18.29
#